data_AF-A0A3S1S8A6-F1
#
_entry.id   AF-A0A3S1S8A6-F1
#
_cell.length_a   1.000
_cell.length_b   1.000
_cell.length_c   1.000
_cell.angle_alpha   90.00
_cell.angle_beta   90.00
_cell.angle_gamma   90.00
#
_symmetry.space_group_name_H-M   'P 1'
#
loop_
_entity.id
_entity.type
_entity.pdbx_description
1 polymer ?
#
loop_
_entity_poly.entity_id
_entity_poly.type
_entity_poly.pdbx_seq_one_letter_code
_entity_poly.pdbx_strand_id
1 'polypeptide(L)'
;VYQTLSEQLDLVGVISGGAGHIQGFGNDDLRIFDHFQSSDRMIRGFAYGGIGPAAPAPSDDHLGGTTYFNASAEAQFPMPVIPESFGLRGAVFADAATLYGSKIETALVDQSTVDMQWRASVGVGLMWASPFGPIRIDYAIPVLKEDTDEVQEFNFGISTRF
;
A
#
# COMPACT_ATOMS: atom_id res chain seq x y z
N VAL A 1 -14.66 -2.58 -4.53
CA VAL A 1 -15.76 -2.76 -5.49
C VAL A 1 -15.16 -3.11 -6.84
N TYR A 2 -15.62 -4.20 -7.45
CA TYR A 2 -15.24 -4.60 -8.81
C TYR A 2 -16.36 -4.20 -9.76
N GLN A 3 -16.03 -3.54 -10.86
CA GLN A 3 -16.97 -3.24 -11.93
C GLN A 3 -16.36 -3.53 -13.29
N THR A 4 -17.11 -4.23 -14.13
CA THR A 4 -16.74 -4.39 -15.55
C THR A 4 -16.90 -3.04 -16.25
N LEU A 5 -15.80 -2.48 -16.75
CA LEU A 5 -15.80 -1.20 -17.45
C LEU A 5 -16.18 -1.36 -18.92
N SER A 6 -15.86 -2.51 -19.53
CA SER A 6 -16.30 -2.88 -20.87
C SER A 6 -16.28 -4.41 -21.03
N GLU A 7 -17.43 -5.00 -21.35
CA GLU A 7 -17.53 -6.44 -21.64
C GLU A 7 -16.84 -6.81 -22.96
N GLN A 8 -16.82 -5.89 -23.93
CA GLN A 8 -16.25 -6.13 -25.27
C GLN A 8 -14.72 -6.13 -25.25
N LEU A 9 -14.11 -5.43 -24.29
CA LEU A 9 -12.66 -5.33 -24.11
C LEU A 9 -12.15 -6.16 -22.92
N ASP A 10 -13.04 -6.89 -22.25
CA ASP A 10 -12.79 -7.61 -21.00
C ASP A 10 -12.02 -6.76 -19.96
N LEU A 11 -12.42 -5.49 -19.83
CA LEU A 11 -11.78 -4.51 -18.96
C LEU A 11 -12.49 -4.50 -17.60
N VAL A 12 -11.73 -4.76 -16.53
CA VAL A 12 -12.24 -4.78 -15.16
C VAL A 12 -11.63 -3.62 -14.37
N GLY A 13 -12.49 -2.75 -13.85
CA GLY A 13 -12.13 -1.71 -12.90
C GLY A 13 -12.27 -2.22 -11.47
N VAL A 14 -11.31 -1.86 -10.62
CA VAL A 14 -11.31 -2.17 -9.19
C VAL A 14 -11.07 -0.88 -8.44
N ILE A 15 -11.95 -0.59 -7.49
CA ILE A 15 -11.76 0.50 -6.53
C ILE A 15 -11.71 -0.13 -5.15
N SER A 16 -10.69 0.18 -4.37
CA SER A 16 -10.58 -0.25 -2.98
C SER A 16 -10.29 0.94 -2.07
N GLY A 17 -10.62 0.78 -0.80
CA GLY A 17 -10.29 1.76 0.22
C GLY A 17 -10.44 1.16 1.59
N GLY A 18 -9.76 1.76 2.55
CA GLY A 18 -9.70 1.30 3.92
C GLY A 18 -9.37 2.47 4.84
N ALA A 19 -9.77 2.32 6.09
CA ALA A 19 -9.45 3.26 7.14
C ALA A 19 -9.40 2.50 8.47
N GLY A 20 -8.58 2.99 9.38
CA GLY A 20 -8.49 2.42 10.72
C GLY A 20 -8.01 3.47 11.70
N HIS A 21 -8.49 3.34 12.94
CA HIS A 21 -8.03 4.12 14.07
C HIS A 21 -7.91 3.21 15.29
N ILE A 22 -6.80 3.31 15.98
CA ILE A 22 -6.54 2.60 17.24
C ILE A 22 -6.22 3.62 18.34
N GLN A 23 -6.65 3.30 19.54
CA GLN A 23 -6.33 4.08 20.73
C GLN A 23 -6.26 3.16 21.95
N GLY A 24 -5.37 3.50 22.89
CA GLY A 24 -5.31 2.87 24.20
C GLY A 24 -6.60 3.12 25.00
N PHE A 25 -6.84 2.29 26.02
CA PHE A 25 -8.03 2.39 26.87
C PHE A 25 -7.62 2.48 28.34
N GLY A 26 -8.30 3.35 29.10
CA GLY A 26 -8.00 3.58 30.51
C GLY A 26 -6.69 4.34 30.69
N ASN A 27 -5.76 3.77 31.47
CA ASN A 27 -4.44 4.35 31.73
C ASN A 27 -3.32 3.68 30.91
N ASP A 28 -3.67 2.79 29.97
CA ASP A 28 -2.70 2.06 29.16
C ASP A 28 -2.52 2.76 27.81
N ASP A 29 -1.28 3.18 27.53
CA ASP A 29 -0.88 3.70 26.22
C ASP A 29 -0.65 2.58 25.21
N LEU A 30 -0.82 2.88 23.93
CA LEU A 30 -0.51 1.95 22.84
C LEU A 30 1.00 1.69 22.79
N ARG A 31 1.37 0.43 22.57
CA ARG A 31 2.77 0.08 22.29
C ARG A 31 3.05 0.29 20.81
N ILE A 32 4.31 0.52 20.46
CA ILE A 32 4.76 0.62 19.06
C ILE A 32 4.32 -0.59 18.23
N PHE A 33 4.40 -1.79 18.79
CA PHE A 33 4.00 -3.02 18.10
C PHE A 33 2.48 -3.14 17.86
N ASP A 34 1.68 -2.32 18.54
CA ASP A 34 0.23 -2.24 18.34
C ASP A 34 -0.13 -1.24 17.22
N HIS A 35 0.83 -0.41 16.77
CA HIS A 35 0.60 0.55 15.70
C HIS A 35 0.34 -0.12 14.35
N PHE A 36 -0.47 0.54 13.52
CA PHE A 36 -0.60 0.14 12.13
C PHE A 36 0.73 0.35 11.40
N GLN A 37 1.11 -0.65 10.61
CA GLN A 37 2.26 -0.60 9.73
C GLN A 37 1.79 -0.44 8.29
N SER A 38 2.52 0.35 7.51
CA SER A 38 2.23 0.47 6.08
C SER A 38 2.61 -0.81 5.34
N SER A 39 1.88 -1.09 4.26
CA SER A 39 2.09 -2.28 3.44
C SER A 39 1.70 -2.01 2.00
N ASP A 40 2.08 -2.92 1.11
CA ASP A 40 1.71 -2.91 -0.31
C ASP A 40 0.19 -2.93 -0.54
N ARG A 41 -0.58 -3.47 0.41
CA ARG A 41 -2.05 -3.42 0.40
C ARG A 41 -2.62 -2.02 0.67
N MET A 42 -1.86 -1.16 1.36
CA MET A 42 -2.25 0.22 1.60
C MET A 42 -1.85 1.10 0.43
N ILE A 43 -0.60 1.01 -0.01
CA ILE A 43 -0.03 1.79 -1.10
C ILE A 43 1.17 1.06 -1.70
N ARG A 44 1.16 0.83 -3.01
CA ARG A 44 2.32 0.23 -3.71
C ARG A 44 3.39 1.29 -3.98
N GLY A 45 4.63 0.87 -4.17
CA GLY A 45 5.77 1.76 -4.42
C GLY A 45 6.52 2.20 -3.16
N PHE A 46 6.04 1.82 -1.99
CA PHE A 46 6.68 2.07 -0.70
C PHE A 46 7.03 0.73 -0.04
N ALA A 47 8.11 0.71 0.73
CA ALA A 47 8.51 -0.47 1.48
C ALA A 47 7.48 -0.81 2.57
N TYR A 48 7.46 -2.06 3.03
CA TYR A 48 6.68 -2.44 4.21
C TYR A 48 7.18 -1.65 5.42
N GLY A 49 6.27 -1.01 6.15
CA GLY A 49 6.63 -0.10 7.23
C GLY A 49 7.30 1.19 6.73
N GLY A 50 7.41 1.45 5.43
CA GLY A 50 8.21 2.56 4.89
C GLY A 50 7.56 3.95 4.88
N ILE A 51 6.44 4.16 5.58
CA ILE A 51 5.77 5.48 5.69
C ILE A 51 5.18 5.68 7.08
N GLY A 52 4.99 6.94 7.48
CA GLY A 52 4.29 7.35 8.69
C GLY A 52 5.20 8.00 9.73
N PRO A 53 4.79 8.05 11.02
CA PRO A 53 5.63 8.60 12.07
C PRO A 53 6.96 7.86 12.18
N ALA A 54 8.06 8.59 12.23
CA ALA A 54 9.42 8.05 12.27
C ALA A 54 10.15 8.42 13.57
N ALA A 55 11.17 7.64 13.90
CA ALA A 55 12.12 7.97 14.94
C ALA A 55 12.95 9.20 14.52
N PRO A 56 13.41 10.03 15.47
CA PRO A 56 14.28 11.17 15.15
C PRO A 56 15.56 10.74 14.44
N ALA A 57 16.05 11.62 13.57
CA ALA A 57 17.35 11.48 12.94
C ALA A 57 18.44 11.15 14.00
N PRO A 58 19.40 10.27 13.67
CA PRO A 58 19.71 9.79 12.31
C PRO A 58 19.08 8.44 11.96
N SER A 59 18.18 7.88 12.78
CA SER A 59 17.66 6.53 12.51
C SER A 59 16.58 6.56 11.43
N ASP A 60 15.68 7.56 11.45
CA ASP A 60 14.56 7.73 10.53
C ASP A 60 13.69 6.46 10.37
N ASP A 61 13.77 5.55 11.35
CA ASP A 61 13.02 4.29 11.34
C ASP A 61 11.54 4.58 11.56
N HIS A 62 10.69 4.08 10.68
CA HIS A 62 9.25 4.24 10.81
C HIS A 62 8.69 3.39 11.95
N LEU A 63 7.90 4.03 12.81
CA LEU A 63 7.35 3.45 14.03
C LEU A 63 5.88 3.04 13.89
N GLY A 64 5.29 3.28 12.72
CA GLY A 64 3.88 3.06 12.47
C GLY A 64 2.98 4.13 13.10
N GLY A 65 1.71 4.13 12.69
CA GLY A 65 0.73 5.14 13.07
C GLY A 65 -0.50 4.57 13.78
N THR A 66 -1.24 5.45 14.44
CA THR A 66 -2.51 5.12 15.11
C THR A 66 -3.71 5.24 14.18
N THR A 67 -3.58 6.01 13.09
CA THR A 67 -4.66 6.24 12.14
C THR A 67 -4.16 6.07 10.72
N TYR A 68 -4.93 5.38 9.90
CA TYR A 68 -4.66 5.31 8.47
C TYR A 68 -5.91 5.51 7.64
N PHE A 69 -5.68 5.95 6.42
CA PHE A 69 -6.64 5.91 5.33
C PHE A 69 -5.91 5.51 4.05
N ASN A 70 -6.54 4.69 3.22
CA ASN A 70 -6.04 4.37 1.89
C ASN A 70 -7.18 4.28 0.86
N ALA A 71 -6.83 4.57 -0.38
CA ALA A 71 -7.69 4.40 -1.54
C ALA A 71 -6.84 3.95 -2.74
N SER A 72 -7.41 3.08 -3.56
CA SER A 72 -6.77 2.57 -4.77
C SER A 72 -7.78 2.47 -5.90
N ALA A 73 -7.35 2.83 -7.09
CA ALA A 73 -8.06 2.60 -8.34
C ALA A 73 -7.15 1.80 -9.28
N GLU A 74 -7.66 0.70 -9.80
CA GLU A 74 -6.95 -0.22 -10.68
C GLU A 74 -7.83 -0.59 -11.88
N ALA A 75 -7.22 -0.68 -13.05
CA ALA A 75 -7.86 -1.22 -14.25
C ALA A 75 -7.05 -2.41 -14.75
N GLN A 76 -7.74 -3.54 -14.94
CA GLN A 76 -7.18 -4.82 -15.34
C GLN A 76 -7.65 -5.18 -16.74
N PHE A 77 -6.73 -5.55 -17.62
CA PHE A 77 -7.01 -5.79 -19.04
C PHE A 77 -6.35 -7.09 -19.53
N PRO A 78 -6.91 -7.73 -20.57
CA PRO A 78 -6.28 -8.87 -21.23
C PRO A 78 -4.98 -8.45 -21.92
N MET A 79 -4.00 -9.35 -21.99
CA MET A 79 -2.73 -9.07 -22.66
C MET A 79 -2.93 -9.05 -24.19
N PRO A 80 -2.60 -7.96 -24.89
CA PRO A 80 -2.97 -7.78 -26.31
C PRO A 80 -2.33 -8.78 -27.29
N VAL A 81 -1.25 -9.46 -26.88
CA VAL A 81 -0.48 -10.41 -27.72
C VAL A 81 -0.56 -11.85 -27.20
N ILE A 82 -0.93 -12.04 -25.93
CA ILE A 82 -0.87 -13.34 -25.26
C ILE A 82 -2.28 -13.92 -25.14
N PRO A 83 -2.53 -15.17 -25.57
CA PRO A 83 -3.85 -15.78 -25.41
C PRO A 83 -4.31 -15.83 -23.95
N GLU A 84 -5.58 -15.55 -23.71
CA GLU A 84 -6.18 -15.54 -22.36
C GLU A 84 -6.06 -16.90 -21.64
N SER A 85 -5.91 -18.00 -22.37
CA SER A 85 -5.69 -19.34 -21.82
C SER A 85 -4.41 -19.47 -20.99
N PHE A 86 -3.45 -18.54 -21.15
CA PHE A 86 -2.25 -18.46 -20.30
C PHE A 86 -2.53 -17.83 -18.92
N GLY A 87 -3.74 -17.29 -18.70
CA GLY A 87 -4.14 -16.70 -17.43
C GLY A 87 -3.38 -15.42 -17.08
N LEU A 88 -2.84 -14.73 -18.08
CA LEU A 88 -2.09 -13.48 -17.92
C LEU A 88 -2.98 -12.26 -18.14
N ARG A 89 -2.90 -11.30 -17.23
CA ARG A 89 -3.59 -10.01 -17.32
C ARG A 89 -2.64 -8.87 -16.95
N GLY A 90 -2.76 -7.76 -17.66
CA GLY A 90 -2.10 -6.52 -17.29
C GLY A 90 -2.97 -5.71 -16.33
N ALA A 91 -2.33 -4.82 -15.58
CA ALA A 91 -3.00 -3.83 -14.75
C ALA A 91 -2.30 -2.48 -14.84
N VAL A 92 -3.08 -1.40 -14.71
CA VAL A 92 -2.60 -0.05 -14.39
C VAL A 92 -3.32 0.42 -13.12
N PHE A 93 -2.63 1.17 -12.26
CA PHE A 93 -3.22 1.60 -11.00
C PHE A 93 -2.71 2.95 -10.52
N ALA A 94 -3.48 3.54 -9.62
CA ALA A 94 -3.12 4.70 -8.83
C ALA A 94 -3.57 4.46 -7.38
N ASP A 95 -2.65 4.69 -6.44
CA ASP A 95 -2.87 4.50 -5.01
C ASP A 95 -2.62 5.81 -4.26
N ALA A 96 -3.36 6.03 -3.19
CA ALA A 96 -3.13 7.11 -2.24
C ALA A 96 -3.38 6.62 -0.81
N ALA A 97 -2.49 6.98 0.11
CA ALA A 97 -2.61 6.58 1.51
C ALA A 97 -1.99 7.61 2.45
N THR A 98 -2.44 7.58 3.69
CA THR A 98 -1.80 8.26 4.81
C THR A 98 -1.78 7.32 6.01
N LEU A 99 -0.69 7.36 6.77
CA LEU A 99 -0.51 6.68 8.05
C LEU A 99 0.10 7.69 9.00
N TYR A 100 -0.61 8.03 10.07
CA TYR A 100 -0.24 9.16 10.91
C TYR A 100 -0.69 8.95 12.37
N GLY A 101 -0.27 9.89 13.22
CA GLY A 101 -0.62 9.94 14.63
C GLY A 101 0.21 8.96 15.46
N SER A 102 0.82 9.46 16.52
CA SER A 102 1.56 8.70 17.51
C SER A 102 1.36 9.31 18.89
N LYS A 103 1.14 8.48 19.90
CA LYS A 103 1.09 8.89 21.32
C LYS A 103 2.31 8.42 22.11
N ILE A 104 3.35 7.96 21.40
CA ILE A 104 4.62 7.58 22.00
C ILE A 104 5.30 8.83 22.56
N GLU A 105 6.13 8.65 23.59
CA GLU A 105 6.93 9.70 24.19
C GLU A 105 7.67 10.54 23.12
N THR A 106 7.61 11.86 23.26
CA THR A 106 8.10 12.81 22.25
C THR A 106 9.60 12.73 21.98
N ALA A 107 10.38 12.16 22.91
CA ALA A 107 11.81 11.93 22.71
C ALA A 107 12.13 10.77 21.75
N LEU A 108 11.15 9.89 21.49
CA LEU A 108 11.31 8.69 20.67
C LEU A 108 10.71 8.82 19.27
N VAL A 109 9.98 9.91 19.00
CA VAL A 109 9.30 10.15 17.71
C VAL A 109 9.58 11.56 17.23
N ASP A 110 9.97 11.68 15.96
CA ASP A 110 10.05 12.97 15.30
C ASP A 110 8.63 13.56 15.15
N GLN A 111 8.35 14.60 15.93
CA GLN A 111 7.03 15.25 15.94
C GLN A 111 6.65 15.86 14.60
N SER A 112 7.61 16.13 13.71
CA SER A 112 7.31 16.64 12.36
C SER A 112 6.67 15.60 11.44
N THR A 113 6.77 14.31 11.79
CA THR A 113 6.26 13.17 11.00
C THR A 113 4.92 12.63 11.54
N VAL A 114 4.43 13.17 12.66
CA VAL A 114 3.23 12.67 13.36
C VAL A 114 1.93 13.13 12.70
N ASP A 115 1.98 14.27 12.01
CA ASP A 115 0.81 14.86 11.36
C ASP A 115 0.37 14.08 10.11
N MET A 116 -0.87 14.33 9.68
CA MET A 116 -1.41 13.69 8.48
C MET A 116 -0.68 14.17 7.23
N GLN A 117 0.03 13.25 6.59
CA GLN A 117 0.75 13.46 5.34
C GLN A 117 0.31 12.43 4.32
N TRP A 118 -0.10 12.88 3.14
CA TRP A 118 -0.54 12.02 2.05
C TRP A 118 0.64 11.52 1.22
N ARG A 119 0.61 10.24 0.90
CA ARG A 119 1.45 9.62 -0.14
C ARG A 119 0.59 9.17 -1.30
N ALA A 120 1.17 9.17 -2.49
CA ALA A 120 0.52 8.66 -3.69
C ALA A 120 1.53 8.00 -4.63
N SER A 121 1.06 7.00 -5.37
CA SER A 121 1.84 6.31 -6.39
C SER A 121 0.97 5.92 -7.58
N VAL A 122 1.63 5.69 -8.71
CA VAL A 122 1.02 5.14 -9.92
C VAL A 122 1.87 3.99 -10.43
N GLY A 123 1.27 3.02 -11.09
CA GLY A 123 2.05 1.87 -11.53
C GLY A 123 1.35 0.95 -12.52
N VAL A 124 2.10 -0.08 -12.87
CA VAL A 124 1.68 -1.16 -13.75
C VAL A 124 1.82 -2.50 -13.02
N GLY A 125 0.96 -3.44 -13.36
CA GLY A 125 0.97 -4.77 -12.78
C GLY A 125 0.84 -5.87 -13.83
N LEU A 126 1.38 -7.03 -13.50
CA LEU A 126 1.17 -8.28 -14.22
C LEU A 126 0.60 -9.31 -13.25
N MET A 127 -0.55 -9.86 -13.59
CA MET A 127 -1.21 -10.92 -12.83
C MET A 127 -1.18 -12.20 -13.65
N TRP A 128 -0.78 -13.29 -13.01
CA TRP A 128 -0.68 -14.59 -13.65
C TRP A 128 -1.36 -15.66 -12.82
N ALA A 129 -2.44 -16.23 -13.35
CA ALA A 129 -3.03 -17.46 -12.83
C ALA A 129 -2.16 -18.66 -13.22
N SER A 130 -0.97 -18.77 -12.63
CA SER A 130 -0.01 -19.82 -12.97
C SER A 130 -0.47 -21.21 -12.49
N PRO A 131 0.08 -22.30 -13.06
CA PRO A 131 -0.21 -23.67 -12.60
C PRO A 131 0.13 -23.94 -11.13
N PHE A 132 0.94 -23.08 -10.51
CA PHE A 132 1.42 -23.22 -9.13
C PHE A 132 0.75 -22.23 -8.16
N GLY A 133 -0.22 -21.44 -8.65
CA GLY A 133 -0.97 -20.45 -7.88
C GLY A 133 -0.93 -19.04 -8.50
N PRO A 134 -1.78 -18.12 -8.02
CA PRO A 134 -1.76 -16.73 -8.45
C PRO A 134 -0.45 -16.03 -8.11
N ILE A 135 0.19 -15.46 -9.14
CA ILE A 135 1.39 -14.64 -9.04
C ILE A 135 1.01 -13.20 -9.44
N ARG A 136 1.57 -12.23 -8.72
CA ARG A 136 1.43 -10.81 -9.04
C ARG A 136 2.79 -10.11 -8.98
N ILE A 137 3.07 -9.33 -10.01
CA ILE A 137 4.24 -8.44 -10.07
C ILE A 137 3.68 -7.03 -10.26
N ASP A 138 4.14 -6.08 -9.46
CA ASP A 138 3.79 -4.67 -9.62
C ASP A 138 5.07 -3.83 -9.70
N TYR A 139 5.05 -2.82 -10.56
CA TYR A 139 6.05 -1.76 -10.60
C TYR A 139 5.34 -0.42 -10.40
N ALA A 140 5.61 0.24 -9.29
CA ALA A 140 4.96 1.46 -8.83
C ALA A 140 5.96 2.57 -8.62
N ILE A 141 5.63 3.77 -9.10
CA ILE A 141 6.42 4.98 -8.96
C ILE A 141 5.70 5.88 -7.95
N PRO A 142 6.32 6.18 -6.79
CA PRO A 142 5.83 7.22 -5.89
C PRO A 142 5.81 8.59 -6.58
N VAL A 143 4.65 9.23 -6.61
CA VAL A 143 4.45 10.57 -7.18
C VAL A 143 4.29 11.64 -6.11
N LEU A 144 3.99 11.23 -4.88
CA LEU A 144 3.96 12.08 -3.69
C LEU A 144 4.52 11.28 -2.51
N LYS A 145 5.58 11.78 -1.90
CA LYS A 145 6.31 11.15 -0.79
C LYS A 145 6.97 12.22 0.09
N GLU A 146 7.28 11.84 1.32
CA GLU A 146 8.08 12.63 2.26
C GLU A 146 9.56 12.23 2.21
N ASP A 147 10.42 13.03 2.85
CA ASP A 147 11.87 12.81 2.86
C ASP A 147 12.29 11.55 3.63
N THR A 148 11.54 11.21 4.68
CA THR A 148 11.79 10.01 5.49
C THR A 148 11.29 8.74 4.83
N ASP A 149 10.39 8.81 3.84
CA ASP A 149 9.71 7.65 3.27
C ASP A 149 10.67 6.67 2.56
N GLU A 150 10.49 5.38 2.82
CA GLU A 150 11.24 4.32 2.15
C GLU A 150 10.51 3.82 0.89
N VAL A 151 11.16 3.95 -0.25
CA VAL A 151 10.61 3.59 -1.56
C VAL A 151 10.97 2.15 -1.93
N GLN A 152 9.98 1.40 -2.40
CA GLN A 152 10.16 0.08 -3.00
C GLN A 152 9.30 -0.04 -4.25
N GLU A 153 9.88 0.29 -5.41
CA GLU A 153 9.14 0.39 -6.66
C GLU A 153 8.67 -0.97 -7.19
N PHE A 154 9.47 -2.03 -7.00
CA PHE A 154 9.17 -3.37 -7.46
C PHE A 154 8.59 -4.22 -6.33
N ASN A 155 7.44 -4.86 -6.58
CA ASN A 155 6.84 -5.81 -5.65
C ASN A 155 6.50 -7.13 -6.34
N PHE A 156 6.69 -8.23 -5.62
CA PHE A 156 6.39 -9.58 -6.08
C PHE A 156 5.66 -10.36 -5.00
N GLY A 157 4.49 -10.89 -5.34
CA GLY A 157 3.65 -11.66 -4.44
C GLY A 157 3.21 -12.98 -5.05
N ILE A 158 3.28 -14.04 -4.26
CA ILE A 158 2.66 -15.35 -4.57
C ILE A 158 1.58 -15.58 -3.52
N SER A 159 0.34 -15.79 -3.96
CA SER A 159 -0.75 -16.18 -3.07
C SER A 159 -0.91 -17.69 -3.11
N THR A 160 -0.60 -18.38 -2.02
CA THR A 160 -0.96 -19.80 -1.85
C THR A 160 -2.32 -19.90 -1.17
N ARG A 161 -3.26 -20.64 -1.76
CA ARG A 161 -4.51 -21.02 -1.10
C ARG A 161 -4.28 -22.39 -0.44
N PHE A 162 -4.34 -22.46 0.89
CA PHE A 162 -4.43 -23.70 1.66
C PHE A 162 -5.79 -23.77 2.34
#